data_AF-A0A9E2V142-F1
#
_entry.id   AF-A0A9E2V142-F1
#
_cell.length_a   1.000
_cell.length_b   1.000
_cell.length_c   1.000
_cell.angle_alpha   90.00
_cell.angle_beta   90.00
_cell.angle_gamma   90.00
#
_symmetry.space_group_name_H-M   'P 1'
#
loop_
_entity.id
_entity.type
_entity.pdbx_description
1 polymer ?
#
loop_
_entity_poly.entity_id
_entity_poly.type
_entity_poly.pdbx_seq_one_letter_code
_entity_poly.pdbx_strand_id
1 'polypeptide(L)'
;MIKAEDTTKVMSMTKAAATIKAEDTTKVMSKSIAARLEKIHNDLSRRQTEQDAWYNALLAFTPESNLMTLKYKVKKMEVPEENYGRLSLADLEERFQALFQWEKELKERNMVLQQKRELMLEWVRTSFLPDFIENKLYSVWRYRTNVVRTGGNTVIDPYISLNSAGAFIPYFPRALQIGFLSPFPSEWFRTGSTPATTIGKRAIGGVMIFFYICLAFFIWGLWEYRKSLEFWIITIHSTFGIIVFTYVYPNVGSLSRMRYGFYMVIIGMGVAFAVQKLIESRQKIQPPSSKAEPGLKQRNEPT
;
A
#
# COMPACT_ATOMS: atom_id res chain seq x y z
N MET A 1 -28.94 -83.14 51.93
CA MET A 1 -29.06 -82.93 50.47
C MET A 1 -29.99 -81.76 50.22
N ILE A 2 -29.49 -80.53 50.42
CA ILE A 2 -30.17 -79.32 49.93
C ILE A 2 -29.69 -79.12 48.50
N LYS A 3 -30.65 -79.03 47.59
CA LYS A 3 -30.54 -79.28 46.16
C LYS A 3 -29.59 -78.31 45.45
N ALA A 4 -28.75 -78.87 44.58
CA ALA A 4 -27.93 -78.15 43.58
C ALA A 4 -28.75 -77.32 42.56
N GLU A 5 -30.09 -77.39 42.59
CA GLU A 5 -30.99 -76.59 41.76
C GLU A 5 -31.06 -75.11 42.17
N ASP A 6 -30.92 -74.78 43.46
CA ASP A 6 -31.09 -73.40 43.94
C ASP A 6 -29.86 -72.50 43.65
N THR A 7 -28.67 -73.08 43.68
CA THR A 7 -27.41 -72.35 43.39
C THR A 7 -27.31 -71.89 41.93
N THR A 8 -27.90 -72.63 41.00
CA THR A 8 -27.88 -72.31 39.57
C THR A 8 -28.81 -71.14 39.24
N LYS A 9 -29.94 -71.04 39.95
CA LYS A 9 -30.92 -69.95 39.81
C LYS A 9 -30.41 -68.63 40.42
N VAL A 10 -29.70 -68.70 41.54
CA VAL A 10 -29.08 -67.51 42.15
C VAL A 10 -27.93 -66.99 41.27
N MET A 11 -27.09 -67.86 40.70
CA MET A 11 -26.03 -67.43 39.79
C MET A 11 -26.56 -66.80 38.50
N SER A 12 -27.67 -67.29 37.93
CA SER A 12 -28.25 -66.71 36.71
C SER A 12 -28.87 -65.33 36.96
N MET A 13 -29.53 -65.12 38.10
CA MET A 13 -30.08 -63.81 38.49
C MET A 13 -28.98 -62.78 38.80
N THR A 14 -27.87 -63.23 39.40
CA THR A 14 -26.72 -62.34 39.69
C THR A 14 -26.01 -61.90 38.41
N LYS A 15 -25.89 -62.81 37.43
CA LYS A 15 -25.30 -62.49 36.11
C LYS A 15 -26.21 -61.55 35.32
N ALA A 16 -27.53 -61.75 35.35
CA ALA A 16 -28.50 -60.86 34.71
C ALA A 16 -28.50 -59.45 35.34
N ALA A 17 -28.43 -59.34 36.67
CA ALA A 17 -28.35 -58.05 37.36
C ALA A 17 -27.03 -57.30 37.07
N ALA A 18 -25.92 -58.02 36.91
CA ALA A 18 -24.64 -57.43 36.51
C ALA A 18 -24.67 -56.91 35.06
N THR A 19 -25.31 -57.63 34.13
CA THR A 19 -25.47 -57.19 32.74
C THR A 19 -26.37 -55.96 32.62
N ILE A 20 -27.48 -55.90 33.36
CA ILE A 20 -28.38 -54.73 33.38
C ILE A 20 -27.67 -53.50 33.95
N LYS A 21 -26.85 -53.66 34.99
CA LYS A 21 -26.09 -52.55 35.59
C LYS A 21 -24.98 -52.05 34.65
N ALA A 22 -24.36 -52.94 33.86
CA ALA A 22 -23.34 -52.58 32.87
C ALA A 22 -23.93 -51.81 31.67
N GLU A 23 -25.12 -52.21 31.21
CA GLU A 23 -25.84 -51.58 30.10
C GLU A 23 -26.35 -50.17 30.47
N ASP A 24 -26.79 -49.97 31.71
CA ASP A 24 -27.22 -48.65 32.20
C ASP A 24 -26.02 -47.70 32.39
N THR A 25 -24.87 -48.20 32.87
CA THR A 25 -23.63 -47.39 32.93
C THR A 25 -23.09 -47.00 31.55
N THR A 26 -23.21 -47.85 30.54
CA THR A 26 -22.79 -47.50 29.16
C THR A 26 -23.73 -46.48 28.52
N LYS A 27 -25.02 -46.54 28.82
CA LYS A 27 -26.02 -45.56 28.35
C LYS A 27 -25.89 -44.20 29.04
N VAL A 28 -25.56 -44.17 30.34
CA VAL A 28 -25.26 -42.94 31.07
C VAL A 28 -23.93 -42.33 30.60
N MET A 29 -22.91 -43.16 30.34
CA MET A 29 -21.62 -42.70 29.85
C MET A 29 -21.71 -42.18 28.40
N SER A 30 -22.50 -42.81 27.52
CA SER A 30 -22.71 -42.33 26.15
C SER A 30 -23.46 -40.99 26.11
N LYS A 31 -24.45 -40.80 26.98
CA LYS A 31 -25.20 -39.54 27.10
C LYS A 31 -24.32 -38.40 27.66
N SER A 32 -23.43 -38.71 28.61
CA SER A 32 -22.45 -37.76 29.16
C SER A 32 -21.39 -37.36 28.13
N ILE A 33 -20.91 -38.30 27.31
CA ILE A 33 -19.97 -38.04 26.23
C ILE A 33 -20.63 -37.22 25.12
N ALA A 34 -21.87 -37.54 24.73
CA ALA A 34 -22.63 -36.77 23.74
C ALA A 34 -22.84 -35.31 24.17
N ALA A 35 -23.23 -35.08 25.43
CA ALA A 35 -23.39 -33.73 25.97
C ALA A 35 -22.06 -32.95 26.03
N ARG A 36 -20.94 -33.63 26.32
CA ARG A 36 -19.59 -33.03 26.27
C ARG A 36 -19.17 -32.68 24.84
N LEU A 37 -19.45 -33.54 23.86
CA LEU A 37 -19.15 -33.29 22.45
C LEU A 37 -20.00 -32.16 21.87
N GLU A 38 -21.28 -32.08 22.22
CA GLU A 38 -22.17 -30.99 21.82
C GLU A 38 -21.73 -29.65 22.41
N LYS A 39 -21.30 -29.64 23.68
CA LYS A 39 -20.72 -28.45 24.30
C LYS A 39 -19.42 -28.02 23.60
N ILE A 40 -18.53 -28.97 23.28
CA ILE A 40 -17.29 -28.68 22.54
C ILE A 40 -17.61 -28.15 21.13
N HIS A 41 -18.58 -28.74 20.43
CA HIS A 41 -19.02 -28.28 19.11
C HIS A 41 -19.61 -26.87 19.15
N ASN A 42 -20.45 -26.56 20.14
CA ASN A 42 -21.01 -25.22 20.31
C ASN A 42 -19.95 -24.19 20.71
N ASP A 43 -19.00 -24.54 21.57
CA ASP A 43 -17.86 -23.68 21.91
C ASP A 43 -16.94 -23.45 20.70
N LEU A 44 -16.72 -24.47 19.85
CA LEU A 44 -15.96 -24.33 18.60
C LEU A 44 -16.68 -23.45 17.59
N SER A 45 -17.98 -23.65 17.36
CA SER A 45 -18.79 -22.82 16.47
C SER A 45 -18.86 -21.36 16.94
N ARG A 46 -18.98 -21.14 18.26
CA ARG A 46 -18.95 -19.79 18.83
C ARG A 46 -17.57 -19.14 18.67
N ARG A 47 -16.49 -19.90 18.91
CA ARG A 47 -15.11 -19.45 18.68
C ARG A 47 -14.81 -19.18 17.21
N GLN A 48 -15.45 -19.90 16.28
CA GLN A 48 -15.31 -19.68 14.85
C GLN A 48 -16.06 -18.42 14.41
N THR A 49 -17.27 -18.20 14.94
CA THR A 49 -18.02 -16.95 14.73
C THR A 49 -17.30 -15.75 15.36
N GLU A 50 -16.71 -15.93 16.54
CA GLU A 50 -15.85 -14.95 17.20
C GLU A 50 -14.54 -14.74 16.39
N GLN A 51 -13.92 -15.78 15.84
CA GLN A 51 -12.77 -15.69 14.94
C GLN A 51 -13.11 -14.94 13.66
N ASP A 52 -14.28 -15.16 13.07
CA ASP A 52 -14.73 -14.46 11.86
C ASP A 52 -15.05 -13.00 12.16
N ALA A 53 -15.70 -12.71 13.30
CA ALA A 53 -15.91 -11.35 13.78
C ALA A 53 -14.57 -10.65 14.09
N TRP A 54 -13.63 -11.35 14.71
CA TRP A 54 -12.27 -10.88 14.99
C TRP A 54 -11.46 -10.69 13.71
N TYR A 55 -11.55 -11.59 12.74
CA TYR A 55 -10.88 -11.51 11.45
C TYR A 55 -11.40 -10.29 10.66
N ASN A 56 -12.72 -10.09 10.63
CA ASN A 56 -13.33 -8.91 10.03
C ASN A 56 -12.95 -7.62 10.75
N ALA A 57 -12.85 -7.63 12.09
CA ALA A 57 -12.34 -6.50 12.87
C ALA A 57 -10.85 -6.24 12.59
N LEU A 58 -10.01 -7.29 12.53
CA LEU A 58 -8.58 -7.17 12.23
C LEU A 58 -8.37 -6.61 10.82
N LEU A 59 -9.14 -7.07 9.83
CA LEU A 59 -9.13 -6.55 8.46
C LEU A 59 -9.52 -5.05 8.41
N ALA A 60 -10.39 -4.59 9.33
CA ALA A 60 -10.80 -3.19 9.41
C ALA A 60 -9.72 -2.27 10.04
N PHE A 61 -8.85 -2.80 10.91
CA PHE A 61 -7.80 -2.04 11.62
C PHE A 61 -6.39 -2.22 11.05
N THR A 62 -6.17 -3.15 10.12
CA THR A 62 -4.84 -3.44 9.58
C THR A 62 -4.58 -2.62 8.30
N PRO A 63 -3.45 -1.90 8.18
CA PRO A 63 -3.07 -1.22 6.94
C PRO A 63 -2.95 -2.20 5.76
N GLU A 64 -3.40 -1.81 4.55
CA GLU A 64 -3.39 -2.66 3.34
C GLU A 64 -2.05 -3.36 3.07
N SER A 65 -0.92 -2.74 3.44
CA SER A 65 0.42 -3.32 3.27
C SER A 65 0.65 -4.61 4.09
N ASN A 66 -0.05 -4.78 5.22
CA ASN A 66 0.07 -5.94 6.09
C ASN A 66 -1.04 -6.98 5.83
N LEU A 67 -2.13 -6.59 5.16
CA LEU A 67 -3.27 -7.44 4.83
C LEU A 67 -2.91 -8.63 3.94
N MET A 68 -1.98 -8.47 2.98
CA MET A 68 -1.55 -9.57 2.10
C MET A 68 -0.71 -10.62 2.84
N THR A 69 0.19 -10.18 3.73
CA THR A 69 0.97 -11.10 4.58
C THR A 69 0.06 -11.82 5.58
N LEU A 70 -0.97 -11.12 6.07
CA LEU A 70 -1.98 -11.67 6.96
C LEU A 70 -2.82 -12.74 6.25
N LYS A 71 -3.37 -12.42 5.08
CA LYS A 71 -4.14 -13.37 4.24
C LYS A 71 -3.32 -14.58 3.83
N TYR A 72 -2.05 -14.39 3.45
CA TYR A 72 -1.16 -15.49 3.09
C TYR A 72 -0.85 -16.42 4.27
N LYS A 73 -0.57 -15.86 5.45
CA LYS A 73 -0.30 -16.66 6.65
C LYS A 73 -1.54 -17.38 7.17
N VAL A 74 -2.71 -16.70 7.19
CA VAL A 74 -4.00 -17.31 7.55
C VAL A 74 -4.34 -18.44 6.58
N LYS A 75 -4.20 -18.23 5.27
CA LYS A 75 -4.41 -19.27 4.25
C LYS A 75 -3.43 -20.46 4.37
N LYS A 76 -2.22 -20.22 4.87
CA LYS A 76 -1.24 -21.29 5.15
C LYS A 76 -1.55 -22.06 6.43
N MET A 77 -2.37 -21.48 7.31
CA MET A 77 -2.83 -22.09 8.56
C MET A 77 -4.21 -22.76 8.41
N GLU A 78 -4.99 -22.41 7.37
CA GLU A 78 -6.17 -23.15 6.93
C GLU A 78 -5.79 -24.58 6.58
N VAL A 79 -6.46 -25.54 7.22
CA VAL A 79 -6.33 -26.96 6.91
C VAL A 79 -7.32 -27.25 5.77
N PRO A 80 -6.86 -27.87 4.66
CA PRO A 80 -7.77 -28.35 3.62
C PRO A 80 -8.82 -29.27 4.23
N GLU A 81 -10.09 -29.13 3.85
CA GLU A 81 -11.20 -29.87 4.48
C GLU A 81 -11.00 -31.38 4.56
N GLU A 82 -10.34 -31.92 3.54
CA GLU A 82 -9.89 -33.29 3.38
C GLU A 82 -8.94 -33.82 4.48
N ASN A 83 -8.33 -32.94 5.29
CA ASN A 83 -7.37 -33.31 6.34
C ASN A 83 -7.88 -33.13 7.78
N TYR A 84 -9.10 -32.63 8.00
CA TYR A 84 -9.62 -32.41 9.36
C TYR A 84 -9.70 -33.69 10.20
N GLY A 85 -9.86 -34.86 9.58
CA GLY A 85 -9.91 -36.16 10.27
C GLY A 85 -8.55 -36.80 10.58
N ARG A 86 -7.43 -36.20 10.13
CA ARG A 86 -6.07 -36.76 10.28
C ARG A 86 -5.17 -36.00 11.24
N LEU A 87 -5.62 -34.84 11.73
CA LEU A 87 -4.85 -34.04 12.67
C LEU A 87 -4.98 -34.60 14.08
N SER A 88 -3.83 -34.82 14.70
CA SER A 88 -3.78 -35.19 16.12
C SER A 88 -4.22 -33.98 16.96
N LEU A 89 -4.78 -34.26 18.14
CA LEU A 89 -5.15 -33.20 19.09
C LEU A 89 -3.94 -32.33 19.47
N ALA A 90 -2.74 -32.93 19.52
CA ALA A 90 -1.49 -32.23 19.79
C ALA A 90 -1.11 -31.27 18.64
N ASP A 91 -1.39 -31.64 17.39
CA ASP A 91 -1.08 -30.79 16.23
C ASP A 91 -2.00 -29.56 16.19
N LEU A 92 -3.26 -29.72 16.60
CA LEU A 92 -4.19 -28.61 16.75
C LEU A 92 -3.77 -27.69 17.88
N GLU A 93 -3.36 -28.24 19.03
CA GLU A 93 -2.90 -27.46 20.18
C GLU A 93 -1.63 -26.64 19.84
N GLU A 94 -0.67 -27.23 19.14
CA GLU A 94 0.53 -26.53 18.65
C GLU A 94 0.17 -25.36 17.72
N ARG A 95 -0.74 -25.58 16.76
CA ARG A 95 -1.22 -24.53 15.84
C ARG A 95 -1.95 -23.41 16.56
N PHE A 96 -2.78 -23.72 17.56
CA PHE A 96 -3.46 -22.73 18.38
C PHE A 96 -2.46 -21.89 19.19
N GLN A 97 -1.45 -22.52 19.78
CA GLN A 97 -0.38 -21.81 20.50
C GLN A 97 0.41 -20.90 19.55
N ALA A 98 0.75 -21.38 18.35
CA ALA A 98 1.45 -20.58 17.34
C ALA A 98 0.64 -19.35 16.89
N LEU A 99 -0.67 -19.50 16.69
CA LEU A 99 -1.58 -18.39 16.38
C LEU A 99 -1.63 -17.36 17.51
N PHE A 100 -1.74 -17.82 18.76
CA PHE A 100 -1.82 -16.96 19.93
C PHE A 100 -0.52 -16.17 20.14
N GLN A 101 0.64 -16.81 20.00
CA GLN A 101 1.94 -16.14 20.05
C GLN A 101 2.09 -15.10 18.93
N TRP A 102 1.69 -15.46 17.71
CA TRP A 102 1.73 -14.53 16.59
C TRP A 102 0.80 -13.32 16.78
N GLU A 103 -0.40 -13.50 17.34
CA GLU A 103 -1.30 -12.41 17.68
C GLU A 103 -0.67 -11.46 18.71
N LYS A 104 -0.04 -12.02 19.76
CA LYS A 104 0.67 -11.26 20.78
C LYS A 104 1.81 -10.44 20.18
N GLU A 105 2.65 -11.06 19.35
CA GLU A 105 3.72 -10.36 18.62
C GLU A 105 3.17 -9.24 17.72
N LEU A 106 2.04 -9.48 17.05
CA LEU A 106 1.44 -8.50 16.16
C LEU A 106 0.90 -7.30 16.94
N LYS A 107 0.26 -7.53 18.10
CA LYS A 107 -0.19 -6.48 19.02
C LYS A 107 0.99 -5.65 19.55
N GLU A 108 2.06 -6.30 20.01
CA GLU A 108 3.26 -5.62 20.49
C GLU A 108 3.91 -4.77 19.38
N ARG A 109 4.08 -5.33 18.18
CA ARG A 109 4.61 -4.58 17.02
C ARG A 109 3.74 -3.37 16.69
N ASN A 110 2.41 -3.53 16.68
CA ASN A 110 1.49 -2.42 16.41
C ASN A 110 1.56 -1.34 17.49
N MET A 111 1.68 -1.72 18.77
CA MET A 111 1.85 -0.79 19.88
C MET A 111 3.15 0.00 19.78
N VAL A 112 4.29 -0.66 19.49
CA VAL A 112 5.58 0.01 19.26
C VAL A 112 5.51 0.95 18.06
N LEU A 113 4.85 0.55 16.97
CA LEU A 113 4.64 1.41 15.80
C LEU A 113 3.73 2.60 16.09
N GLN A 114 2.78 2.45 17.00
CA GLN A 114 1.89 3.52 17.43
C GLN A 114 2.65 4.50 18.34
N GLN A 115 3.41 4.01 19.31
CA GLN A 115 4.27 4.84 20.16
C GLN A 115 5.34 5.57 19.36
N LYS A 116 5.98 4.88 18.41
CA LYS A 116 6.94 5.52 17.47
C LYS A 116 6.24 6.57 16.61
N ARG A 117 4.99 6.34 16.20
CA ARG A 117 4.18 7.35 15.52
C ARG A 117 3.95 8.56 16.42
N GLU A 118 3.56 8.36 17.67
CA GLU A 118 3.32 9.45 18.63
C GLU A 118 4.58 10.28 18.89
N LEU A 119 5.75 9.65 19.05
CA LEU A 119 7.04 10.36 19.17
C LEU A 119 7.40 11.15 17.88
N MET A 120 6.94 10.69 16.72
CA MET A 120 7.09 11.43 15.45
C MET A 120 6.08 12.60 15.31
N LEU A 121 5.11 12.74 16.22
CA LEU A 121 4.10 13.82 16.21
C LEU A 121 4.52 15.07 16.99
N GLU A 122 5.70 15.11 17.60
CA GLU A 122 6.18 16.33 18.25
C GLU A 122 7.20 17.06 17.38
N TRP A 123 6.95 18.35 17.14
CA TRP A 123 7.88 19.23 16.45
C TRP A 123 9.09 19.52 17.34
N VAL A 124 10.28 19.20 16.85
CA VAL A 124 11.56 19.47 17.49
C VAL A 124 12.14 20.74 16.89
N ARG A 125 12.23 21.78 17.73
CA ARG A 125 12.81 23.06 17.31
C ARG A 125 14.29 22.93 16.97
N THR A 126 14.69 23.57 15.87
CA THR A 126 16.09 23.57 15.42
C THR A 126 16.80 24.83 15.91
N SER A 127 17.89 24.69 16.66
CA SER A 127 18.56 25.82 17.35
C SER A 127 19.27 26.82 16.42
N PHE A 128 19.69 26.40 15.23
CA PHE A 128 20.45 27.25 14.31
C PHE A 128 19.58 28.03 13.32
N LEU A 129 18.27 27.75 13.25
CA LEU A 129 17.39 28.28 12.22
C LEU A 129 16.63 29.51 12.75
N PRO A 130 16.49 30.60 11.98
CA PRO A 130 15.64 31.72 12.36
C PRO A 130 14.18 31.32 12.56
N ASP A 131 13.51 31.92 13.54
CA ASP A 131 12.10 31.60 13.89
C ASP A 131 11.13 31.72 12.70
N PHE A 132 11.37 32.64 11.76
CA PHE A 132 10.48 32.79 10.61
C PHE A 132 10.50 31.56 9.68
N ILE A 133 11.66 30.93 9.47
CA ILE A 133 11.77 29.70 8.68
C ILE A 133 11.20 28.54 9.48
N GLU A 134 11.54 28.47 10.76
CA GLU A 134 11.06 27.44 11.69
C GLU A 134 9.53 27.38 11.70
N ASN A 135 8.87 28.54 11.81
CA ASN A 135 7.41 28.65 11.83
C ASN A 135 6.77 28.22 10.50
N LYS A 136 7.43 28.45 9.36
CA LYS A 136 6.94 27.98 8.04
C LYS A 136 7.08 26.47 7.92
N LEU A 137 8.20 25.89 8.31
CA LEU A 137 8.41 24.44 8.29
C LEU A 137 7.48 23.73 9.28
N TYR A 138 7.28 24.30 10.47
CA TYR A 138 6.27 23.85 11.43
C TYR A 138 4.86 23.84 10.81
N SER A 139 4.50 24.89 10.07
CA SER A 139 3.18 24.95 9.40
C SER A 139 3.02 23.85 8.36
N VAL A 140 4.05 23.60 7.55
CA VAL A 140 4.08 22.52 6.56
C VAL A 140 3.97 21.15 7.24
N TRP A 141 4.77 20.91 8.27
CA TRP A 141 4.73 19.69 9.06
C TRP A 141 3.35 19.47 9.69
N ARG A 142 2.79 20.48 10.37
CA ARG A 142 1.48 20.39 11.03
C ARG A 142 0.38 20.03 10.04
N TYR A 143 0.37 20.68 8.88
CA TYR A 143 -0.58 20.38 7.83
C TYR A 143 -0.41 18.94 7.30
N ARG A 144 0.82 18.56 6.93
CA ARG A 144 1.13 17.21 6.43
C ARG A 144 0.73 16.13 7.43
N THR A 145 1.08 16.30 8.70
CA THR A 145 0.79 15.35 9.79
C THR A 145 -0.72 15.17 9.97
N ASN A 146 -1.50 16.25 9.89
CA ASN A 146 -2.96 16.16 9.94
C ASN A 146 -3.52 15.34 8.77
N VAL A 147 -3.02 15.55 7.55
CA VAL A 147 -3.45 14.79 6.36
C VAL A 147 -3.03 13.32 6.46
N VAL A 148 -1.82 13.03 6.94
CA VAL A 148 -1.37 11.65 7.18
C VAL A 148 -2.24 10.97 8.24
N ARG A 149 -2.63 11.69 9.30
CA ARG A 149 -3.50 11.17 10.38
C ARG A 149 -4.91 10.84 9.90
N THR A 150 -5.48 11.65 9.01
CA THR A 150 -6.76 11.32 8.37
C THR A 150 -6.65 10.10 7.45
N GLY A 151 -5.43 9.72 7.06
CA GLY A 151 -5.16 8.56 6.25
C GLY A 151 -5.60 8.72 4.80
N GLY A 152 -5.85 7.59 4.17
CA GLY A 152 -6.26 7.51 2.77
C GLY A 152 -5.32 6.64 1.96
N ASN A 153 -5.90 5.97 0.97
CA ASN A 153 -5.19 4.98 0.17
C ASN A 153 -3.98 5.58 -0.57
N THR A 154 -4.05 6.83 -0.99
CA THR A 154 -3.00 7.46 -1.82
C THR A 154 -2.04 8.37 -1.04
N VAL A 155 -1.86 8.15 0.26
CA VAL A 155 -0.88 8.90 1.07
C VAL A 155 0.54 8.37 0.80
N ILE A 156 1.44 9.29 0.46
CA ILE A 156 2.85 9.02 0.18
C ILE A 156 3.65 9.14 1.47
N ASP A 157 4.54 8.19 1.69
CA ASP A 157 5.52 8.18 2.77
C ASP A 157 4.91 8.51 4.16
N PRO A 158 3.85 7.79 4.61
CA PRO A 158 3.15 8.08 5.87
C PRO A 158 4.01 7.85 7.13
N TYR A 159 5.12 7.13 6.99
CA TYR A 159 6.03 6.79 8.09
C TYR A 159 7.28 7.68 8.15
N ILE A 160 7.41 8.64 7.24
CA ILE A 160 8.52 9.59 7.25
C ILE A 160 8.12 10.81 8.08
N SER A 161 8.82 11.03 9.19
CA SER A 161 8.62 12.19 10.03
C SER A 161 9.42 13.39 9.51
N LEU A 162 8.72 14.50 9.28
CA LEU A 162 9.32 15.80 8.98
C LEU A 162 9.24 16.73 10.20
N ASN A 163 9.54 16.21 11.39
CA ASN A 163 9.30 16.87 12.66
C ASN A 163 10.40 17.85 13.10
N SER A 164 11.35 18.17 12.25
CA SER A 164 12.38 19.20 12.49
C SER A 164 12.83 19.80 11.17
N ALA A 165 13.41 21.00 11.17
CA ALA A 165 13.96 21.58 9.96
C ALA A 165 15.06 20.71 9.34
N GLY A 166 15.88 20.09 10.19
CA GLY A 166 16.92 19.14 9.77
C GLY A 166 16.37 17.93 9.01
N ALA A 167 15.14 17.48 9.29
CA ALA A 167 14.51 16.35 8.60
C ALA A 167 14.05 16.68 7.16
N PHE A 168 13.85 17.96 6.81
CA PHE A 168 13.48 18.35 5.45
C PHE A 168 14.64 18.13 4.47
N ILE A 169 15.88 18.37 4.91
CA ILE A 169 17.08 18.26 4.07
C ILE A 169 17.27 16.84 3.49
N PRO A 170 17.33 15.75 4.29
CA PRO A 170 17.48 14.40 3.75
C PRO A 170 16.24 13.93 2.99
N TYR A 171 15.07 14.53 3.22
CA TYR A 171 13.86 14.24 2.45
C TYR A 171 13.83 14.95 1.09
N PHE A 172 14.66 15.99 0.87
CA PHE A 172 14.64 16.78 -0.35
C PHE A 172 14.82 15.98 -1.65
N PRO A 173 15.79 15.04 -1.76
CA PRO A 173 15.92 14.21 -2.97
C PRO A 173 14.65 13.37 -3.24
N ARG A 174 14.01 12.87 -2.18
CA ARG A 174 12.76 12.14 -2.26
C ARG A 174 11.59 13.06 -2.66
N ALA A 175 11.55 14.29 -2.14
CA ALA A 175 10.57 15.30 -2.54
C ALA A 175 10.70 15.68 -4.02
N LEU A 176 11.92 15.81 -4.55
CA LEU A 176 12.15 15.98 -5.98
C LEU A 176 11.58 14.80 -6.78
N GLN A 177 11.91 13.57 -6.38
CA GLN A 177 11.40 12.37 -7.04
C GLN A 177 9.87 12.34 -7.09
N ILE A 178 9.21 12.56 -5.95
CA ILE A 178 7.74 12.57 -5.87
C ILE A 178 7.16 13.74 -6.66
N GLY A 179 7.77 14.92 -6.54
CA GLY A 179 7.32 16.15 -7.16
C GLY A 179 7.31 16.09 -8.68
N PHE A 180 8.29 15.42 -9.29
CA PHE A 180 8.37 15.28 -10.74
C PHE A 180 7.77 13.98 -11.29
N LEU A 181 7.83 12.87 -10.54
CA LEU A 181 7.50 11.55 -11.09
C LEU A 181 6.21 10.95 -10.54
N SER A 182 5.56 11.56 -9.55
CA SER A 182 4.22 11.13 -9.14
C SER A 182 3.19 11.45 -10.25
N PRO A 183 2.04 10.78 -10.35
CA PRO A 183 1.77 9.45 -9.79
C PRO A 183 2.69 8.41 -10.41
N PHE A 184 3.28 7.55 -9.58
CA PHE A 184 4.14 6.46 -10.01
C PHE A 184 3.35 5.37 -10.75
N PRO A 185 4.00 4.54 -11.60
CA PRO A 185 3.35 3.45 -12.31
C PRO A 185 2.55 2.48 -11.41
N SER A 186 3.04 2.24 -10.19
CA SER A 186 2.35 1.42 -9.19
C SER A 186 0.97 1.98 -8.79
N GLU A 187 0.76 3.29 -8.87
CA GLU A 187 -0.50 3.93 -8.51
C GLU A 187 -1.53 3.89 -9.65
N TRP A 188 -1.10 3.73 -10.91
CA TRP A 188 -2.00 3.72 -12.07
C TRP A 188 -2.85 2.45 -12.13
N PHE A 189 -2.26 1.32 -11.72
CA PHE A 189 -2.91 0.00 -11.75
C PHE A 189 -3.68 -0.31 -10.46
N ARG A 190 -3.57 0.56 -9.45
CA ARG A 190 -4.20 0.36 -8.16
C ARG A 190 -5.70 0.67 -8.22
N THR A 191 -6.50 -0.22 -7.65
CA THR A 191 -7.96 -0.05 -7.55
C THR A 191 -8.30 1.27 -6.84
N GLY A 192 -9.23 2.04 -7.42
CA GLY A 192 -9.81 3.22 -6.80
C GLY A 192 -10.91 2.84 -5.83
N SER A 193 -11.37 3.80 -5.02
CA SER A 193 -12.51 3.60 -4.11
C SER A 193 -13.82 3.32 -4.85
N THR A 194 -13.89 3.68 -6.14
CA THR A 194 -15.02 3.43 -7.02
C THR A 194 -14.53 2.89 -8.38
N PRO A 195 -15.40 2.21 -9.15
CA PRO A 195 -15.06 1.79 -10.51
C PRO A 195 -14.63 2.97 -11.41
N ALA A 196 -15.33 4.11 -11.32
CA ALA A 196 -15.00 5.31 -12.07
C ALA A 196 -13.60 5.86 -11.73
N THR A 197 -13.24 5.92 -10.44
CA THR A 197 -11.89 6.35 -10.03
C THR A 197 -10.80 5.38 -10.46
N THR A 198 -11.11 4.09 -10.57
CA THR A 198 -10.17 3.07 -11.10
C THR A 198 -9.87 3.31 -12.58
N ILE A 199 -10.89 3.59 -13.39
CA ILE A 199 -10.71 3.93 -14.81
C ILE A 199 -9.92 5.25 -14.94
N GLY A 200 -10.27 6.25 -14.13
CA GLY A 200 -9.58 7.53 -14.08
C GLY A 200 -8.07 7.39 -13.79
N LYS A 201 -7.68 6.54 -12.83
CA LYS A 201 -6.25 6.26 -12.53
C LYS A 201 -5.50 5.68 -13.73
N ARG A 202 -6.12 4.77 -14.48
CA ARG A 202 -5.53 4.19 -15.70
C ARG A 202 -5.37 5.22 -16.81
N ALA A 203 -6.38 6.05 -17.03
CA ALA A 203 -6.32 7.14 -18.00
C ALA A 203 -5.20 8.14 -17.67
N ILE A 204 -5.08 8.50 -16.39
CA ILE A 204 -3.98 9.33 -15.90
C ILE A 204 -2.62 8.66 -16.15
N GLY A 205 -2.52 7.34 -15.97
CA GLY A 205 -1.31 6.59 -16.29
C GLY A 205 -0.86 6.75 -17.75
N GLY A 206 -1.80 6.72 -18.71
CA GLY A 206 -1.52 6.99 -20.12
C GLY A 206 -0.99 8.41 -20.36
N VAL A 207 -1.61 9.42 -19.74
CA VAL A 207 -1.14 10.81 -19.80
C VAL A 207 0.25 10.98 -19.17
N MET A 208 0.53 10.24 -18.10
CA MET A 208 1.83 10.30 -17.43
C MET A 208 2.97 9.71 -18.26
N ILE A 209 2.72 8.71 -19.10
CA ILE A 209 3.73 8.21 -20.05
C ILE A 209 4.16 9.35 -20.99
N PHE A 210 3.20 10.11 -21.52
CA PHE A 210 3.50 11.29 -22.34
C PHE A 210 4.31 12.33 -21.53
N PHE A 211 3.93 12.62 -20.29
CA PHE A 211 4.69 13.55 -19.45
C PHE A 211 6.10 13.07 -19.14
N TYR A 212 6.34 11.77 -18.97
CA TYR A 212 7.69 11.24 -18.77
C TYR A 212 8.57 11.43 -20.01
N ILE A 213 8.01 11.25 -21.21
CA ILE A 213 8.71 11.55 -22.47
C ILE A 213 9.07 13.04 -22.52
N CYS A 214 8.11 13.93 -22.24
CA CYS A 214 8.37 15.37 -22.19
C CYS A 214 9.42 15.74 -21.14
N LEU A 215 9.40 15.09 -19.97
CA LEU A 215 10.38 15.32 -18.91
C LEU A 215 11.79 14.86 -19.33
N ALA A 216 11.91 13.76 -20.10
CA ALA A 216 13.18 13.33 -20.67
C ALA A 216 13.75 14.38 -21.65
N PHE A 217 12.90 14.95 -22.52
CA PHE A 217 13.29 16.07 -23.38
C PHE A 217 13.63 17.33 -22.60
N PHE A 218 12.93 17.61 -21.50
CA PHE A 218 13.28 18.71 -20.61
C PHE A 218 14.68 18.52 -20.00
N ILE A 219 15.00 17.32 -19.50
CA ILE A 219 16.33 17.01 -18.96
C ILE A 219 17.42 17.16 -20.04
N TRP A 220 17.14 16.75 -21.27
CA TRP A 220 18.06 16.99 -22.38
C TRP A 220 18.21 18.50 -22.67
N GLY A 221 17.10 19.25 -22.64
CA GLY A 221 17.11 20.70 -22.75
C GLY A 221 17.92 21.42 -21.66
N LEU A 222 17.94 20.90 -20.43
CA LEU A 222 18.79 21.45 -19.35
C LEU A 222 20.27 21.47 -19.74
N TRP A 223 20.74 20.45 -20.48
CA TRP A 223 22.13 20.37 -20.91
C TRP A 223 22.45 21.35 -22.03
N GLU A 224 21.55 21.47 -23.01
CA GLU A 224 21.71 22.36 -24.16
C GLU A 224 21.64 23.84 -23.75
N TYR A 225 20.64 24.19 -22.93
CA TYR A 225 20.36 25.56 -22.49
C TYR A 225 21.04 25.93 -21.17
N ARG A 226 22.05 25.17 -20.72
CA ARG A 226 22.74 25.41 -19.44
C ARG A 226 23.33 26.82 -19.28
N LYS A 227 23.54 27.56 -20.38
CA LYS A 227 24.07 28.94 -20.40
C LYS A 227 22.99 30.02 -20.47
N SER A 228 21.73 29.68 -20.74
CA SER A 228 20.63 30.66 -20.78
C SER A 228 20.13 30.93 -19.37
N LEU A 229 20.24 32.20 -18.95
CA LEU A 229 19.76 32.62 -17.64
C LEU A 229 18.23 32.58 -17.59
N GLU A 230 17.55 32.94 -18.68
CA GLU A 230 16.08 32.95 -18.74
C GLU A 230 15.51 31.54 -18.48
N PHE A 231 16.13 30.54 -19.08
CA PHE A 231 15.75 29.14 -18.91
C PHE A 231 15.90 28.66 -17.45
N TRP A 232 16.98 29.07 -16.78
CA TRP A 232 17.20 28.73 -15.37
C TRP A 232 16.22 29.42 -14.43
N ILE A 233 15.88 30.69 -14.66
CA ILE A 233 14.91 31.43 -13.84
C ILE A 233 13.55 30.71 -13.84
N ILE A 234 13.06 30.34 -15.03
CA ILE A 234 11.78 29.63 -15.19
C ILE A 234 11.86 28.25 -14.53
N THR A 235 12.96 27.51 -14.78
CA THR A 235 13.16 26.17 -14.22
C THR A 235 13.18 26.18 -12.70
N ILE A 236 13.93 27.10 -12.08
CA ILE A 236 14.04 27.23 -10.63
C ILE A 236 12.70 27.62 -10.03
N HIS A 237 12.00 28.60 -10.62
CA HIS A 237 10.68 29.04 -10.16
C HIS A 237 9.66 27.89 -10.16
N SER A 238 9.56 27.15 -11.27
CA SER A 238 8.64 26.02 -11.37
C SER A 238 9.04 24.87 -10.45
N THR A 239 10.32 24.56 -10.36
CA THR A 239 10.84 23.50 -9.48
C THR A 239 10.56 23.83 -8.01
N PHE A 240 10.75 25.09 -7.60
CA PHE A 240 10.44 25.54 -6.26
C PHE A 240 8.95 25.32 -5.93
N GLY A 241 8.04 25.73 -6.82
CA GLY A 241 6.59 25.52 -6.64
C GLY A 241 6.21 24.04 -6.52
N ILE A 242 6.79 23.18 -7.38
CA ILE A 242 6.58 21.73 -7.34
C ILE A 242 7.03 21.15 -5.99
N ILE A 243 8.20 21.55 -5.51
CA ILE A 243 8.76 21.05 -4.26
C ILE A 243 7.93 21.49 -3.05
N VAL A 244 7.54 22.77 -2.98
CA VAL A 244 6.69 23.29 -1.90
C VAL A 244 5.40 22.49 -1.80
N PHE A 245 4.71 22.26 -2.92
CA PHE A 245 3.49 21.45 -2.90
C PHE A 245 3.74 19.98 -2.53
N THR A 246 4.89 19.42 -2.90
CA THR A 246 5.26 18.05 -2.56
C THR A 246 5.50 17.86 -1.06
N TYR A 247 6.04 18.88 -0.39
CA TYR A 247 6.18 18.87 1.06
C TYR A 247 4.82 18.95 1.77
N VAL A 248 3.96 19.85 1.29
CA VAL A 248 2.66 20.16 1.92
C VAL A 248 1.63 19.04 1.70
N TYR A 249 1.52 18.49 0.49
CA TYR A 249 0.46 17.56 0.13
C TYR A 249 1.01 16.13 0.01
N PRO A 250 0.90 15.29 1.06
CA PRO A 250 1.35 13.90 1.00
C PRO A 250 0.40 13.01 0.18
N ASN A 251 -0.80 13.47 -0.14
CA ASN A 251 -1.76 12.72 -0.93
C ASN A 251 -1.51 12.92 -2.44
N VAL A 252 -1.29 11.83 -3.20
CA VAL A 252 -1.01 11.86 -4.64
C VAL A 252 -2.03 12.68 -5.44
N GLY A 253 -3.33 12.46 -5.20
CA GLY A 253 -4.41 13.10 -5.96
C GLY A 253 -4.58 14.59 -5.63
N SER A 254 -4.22 15.01 -4.43
CA SER A 254 -4.18 16.45 -4.08
C SER A 254 -2.91 17.10 -4.62
N LEU A 255 -1.77 16.41 -4.49
CA LEU A 255 -0.49 16.85 -5.04
C LEU A 255 -0.57 17.10 -6.55
N SER A 256 -1.15 16.17 -7.31
CA SER A 256 -1.26 16.28 -8.77
C SER A 256 -2.06 17.50 -9.22
N ARG A 257 -3.11 17.88 -8.48
CA ARG A 257 -3.93 19.08 -8.76
C ARG A 257 -3.20 20.36 -8.40
N MET A 258 -2.62 20.42 -7.20
CA MET A 258 -2.02 21.66 -6.68
C MET A 258 -0.75 22.06 -7.44
N ARG A 259 0.09 21.10 -7.82
CA ARG A 259 1.33 21.40 -8.56
C ARG A 259 1.13 21.61 -10.06
N TYR A 260 -0.07 21.36 -10.59
CA TYR A 260 -0.32 21.27 -12.03
C TYR A 260 0.18 22.49 -12.80
N GLY A 261 -0.05 23.70 -12.29
CA GLY A 261 0.39 24.94 -12.94
C GLY A 261 1.92 25.00 -13.14
N PHE A 262 2.69 24.75 -12.09
CA PHE A 262 4.16 24.74 -12.16
C PHE A 262 4.69 23.57 -12.99
N TYR A 263 4.06 22.41 -12.86
CA TYR A 263 4.43 21.20 -13.59
C TYR A 263 4.22 21.35 -15.10
N MET A 264 3.14 22.02 -15.52
CA MET A 264 2.85 22.25 -16.94
C MET A 264 3.88 23.15 -17.63
N VAL A 265 4.50 24.08 -16.92
CA VAL A 265 5.60 24.89 -17.46
C VAL A 265 6.80 24.01 -17.80
N ILE A 266 7.17 23.07 -16.90
CA ILE A 266 8.27 22.11 -17.14
C ILE A 266 7.94 21.22 -18.35
N ILE A 267 6.73 20.67 -18.40
CA ILE A 267 6.29 19.83 -19.51
C ILE A 267 6.27 20.63 -20.82
N GLY A 268 5.79 21.86 -20.81
CA GLY A 268 5.78 22.76 -21.96
C GLY A 268 7.18 23.04 -22.50
N MET A 269 8.16 23.29 -21.63
CA MET A 269 9.57 23.42 -22.04
C MET A 269 10.10 22.13 -22.68
N GLY A 270 9.77 20.96 -22.11
CA GLY A 270 10.11 19.68 -22.69
C GLY A 270 9.51 19.46 -24.09
N VAL A 271 8.23 19.82 -24.28
CA VAL A 271 7.56 19.77 -25.59
C VAL A 271 8.20 20.74 -26.58
N ALA A 272 8.44 21.99 -26.18
CA ALA A 272 9.07 23.00 -27.03
C ALA A 272 10.44 22.53 -27.53
N PHE A 273 11.24 21.94 -26.63
CA PHE A 273 12.53 21.37 -26.99
C PHE A 273 12.41 20.17 -27.94
N ALA A 274 11.47 19.26 -27.68
CA ALA A 274 11.21 18.11 -28.57
C ALA A 274 10.83 18.56 -29.99
N VAL A 275 9.94 19.55 -30.12
CA VAL A 275 9.53 20.12 -31.40
C VAL A 275 10.70 20.77 -32.12
N GLN A 276 11.53 21.55 -31.41
CA GLN A 276 12.72 22.15 -31.98
C GLN A 276 13.67 21.09 -32.58
N LYS A 277 13.95 20.02 -31.84
CA LYS A 277 14.82 18.93 -32.31
C LYS A 277 14.23 18.15 -33.49
N LEU A 278 12.90 18.01 -33.54
CA LEU A 278 12.22 17.43 -34.69
C LEU A 278 12.36 18.29 -35.95
N ILE A 279 12.25 19.62 -35.82
CA ILE A 279 12.43 20.56 -36.94
C ILE A 279 13.89 20.54 -37.44
N GLU A 280 14.86 20.60 -36.53
CA GLU A 280 16.30 20.53 -36.87
C GLU A 280 16.63 19.22 -37.61
N SER A 281 16.05 18.11 -37.19
CA SER A 281 16.26 16.80 -37.82
C SER A 281 15.69 16.75 -39.24
N ARG A 282 14.54 17.38 -39.48
CA ARG A 282 13.93 17.45 -40.82
C ARG A 282 14.74 18.33 -41.78
N GLN A 283 15.29 19.44 -41.30
CA GLN A 283 16.13 20.34 -42.12
C GLN A 283 17.43 19.66 -42.57
N LYS A 284 18.01 18.77 -41.75
CA LYS A 284 19.21 18.01 -42.13
C LYS A 284 18.96 16.94 -43.20
N ILE A 285 17.72 16.47 -43.33
CA ILE A 285 17.35 15.39 -44.27
C ILE A 285 17.04 15.94 -45.67
N GLN A 286 16.59 17.20 -45.80
CA GLN A 286 16.41 17.82 -47.11
C GLN A 286 17.78 18.25 -47.69
N PRO A 287 18.26 17.65 -48.80
CA PRO A 287 19.48 18.11 -49.43
C PRO A 287 19.31 19.55 -49.96
N PRO A 288 20.40 20.33 -50.08
CA PRO A 288 20.37 21.74 -50.50
C PRO A 288 19.92 21.99 -51.97
N SER A 289 19.17 21.09 -52.62
CA SER A 289 18.93 21.10 -54.06
C SER A 289 17.67 21.82 -54.56
N SER A 290 17.17 22.86 -53.86
CA SER A 290 16.08 23.71 -54.41
C SER A 290 16.35 25.21 -54.37
N LYS A 291 17.57 25.63 -53.98
CA LYS A 291 18.07 27.00 -54.19
C LYS A 291 19.01 27.07 -55.41
N ALA A 292 18.78 26.22 -56.41
CA ALA A 292 19.40 26.36 -57.72
C ALA A 292 18.66 27.46 -58.51
N GLU A 293 19.26 28.64 -58.46
CA GLU A 293 19.32 29.71 -59.46
C GLU A 293 18.02 30.29 -60.07
N PRO A 294 17.76 31.61 -59.90
CA PRO A 294 16.91 32.34 -60.81
C PRO A 294 17.59 32.36 -62.17
N GLY A 295 17.05 31.60 -63.12
CA GLY A 295 17.46 31.65 -64.52
C GLY A 295 17.46 33.09 -65.02
N LEU A 296 18.67 33.66 -65.11
CA LEU A 296 18.97 34.86 -65.85
C LEU A 296 18.44 34.67 -67.28
N LYS A 297 17.32 35.32 -67.57
CA LYS A 297 16.93 35.64 -68.95
C LYS A 297 18.00 36.59 -69.51
N GLN A 298 19.08 36.05 -70.06
CA GLN A 298 19.86 36.78 -71.07
C GLN A 298 19.02 36.82 -72.34
N ARG A 299 18.22 37.88 -72.46
CA ARG A 299 17.57 38.27 -73.71
C ARG A 299 18.63 38.98 -74.55
N ASN A 300 19.21 38.27 -75.51
CA ASN A 300 19.96 38.87 -76.60
C ASN A 300 18.97 39.60 -77.51
N GLU A 301 19.13 40.92 -77.67
CA GLU A 301 18.51 41.68 -78.75
C GLU A 301 19.52 41.83 -79.90
N PRO A 302 19.11 41.62 -81.16
CA PRO A 302 19.96 41.83 -82.32
C PRO A 302 19.80 43.27 -82.83
N THR A 303 20.91 43.98 -83.03
CA THR A 303 21.08 44.98 -84.11
C THR A 303 22.53 45.41 -84.23
#